data_AF-A0A0T9UMJ4-F1
#
_entry.id   AF-A0A0T9UMJ4-F1
#
_cell.length_a   1.000
_cell.length_b   1.000
_cell.length_c   1.000
_cell.angle_alpha   90.00
_cell.angle_beta   90.00
_cell.angle_gamma   90.00
#
_symmetry.space_group_name_H-M   'P 1'
#
loop_
_entity.id
_entity.type
_entity.pdbx_description
1 polymer ?
#
loop_
_entity_poly.entity_id
_entity_poly.type
_entity_poly.pdbx_seq_one_letter_code
_entity_poly.pdbx_strand_id
1 'polypeptide(L)' 'MSTPEEKRSPQYQMRLLAEFRAQLEEQARKDGDASLATWIKRILRKELRERGIEPKG' A
#
# COMPACT_ATOMS: atom_id res chain seq x y z
N MET A 1 25.58 19.24 2.74
CA MET A 1 25.24 17.81 2.81
C MET A 1 24.02 17.58 1.95
N SER A 2 24.21 17.30 0.65
CA SER A 2 23.12 17.05 -0.29
C SER A 2 22.78 15.57 -0.24
N THR A 3 21.71 15.21 0.47
CA THR A 3 21.22 13.83 0.49
C THR A 3 20.54 13.56 -0.86
N PRO A 4 20.94 12.54 -1.63
CA PRO A 4 20.38 12.28 -2.95
C PRO A 4 18.87 11.98 -2.83
N GLU A 5 18.07 12.74 -3.58
CA GLU A 5 16.63 12.56 -3.82
C GLU A 5 16.37 11.28 -4.63
N GLU A 6 16.85 10.14 -4.13
CA GLU A 6 16.70 8.86 -4.81
C GLU A 6 15.29 8.33 -4.57
N LYS A 7 14.41 8.63 -5.52
CA LYS A 7 13.22 7.84 -5.87
C LYS A 7 12.30 7.45 -4.71
N ARG A 8 12.03 8.33 -3.74
CA ARG A 8 10.91 8.11 -2.83
C ARG A 8 9.63 8.44 -3.61
N SER A 9 8.87 7.41 -3.98
CA SER A 9 7.54 7.58 -4.57
C SER A 9 6.75 8.63 -3.77
N PRO A 10 6.01 9.53 -4.42
CA PRO A 10 5.27 10.58 -3.74
C PRO A 10 4.46 9.96 -2.60
N GLN A 11 4.65 10.47 -1.39
CA GLN A 11 3.90 9.99 -0.22
C GLN A 11 2.43 10.31 -0.44
N TYR A 12 1.64 9.28 -0.72
CA TYR A 12 0.21 9.42 -0.85
C TYR A 12 -0.39 9.67 0.53
N GLN A 13 -0.68 10.94 0.85
CA GLN A 13 -1.37 11.31 2.07
C GLN A 13 -2.86 10.94 1.94
N MET A 14 -3.15 9.69 2.26
CA MET A 14 -4.50 9.16 2.27
C MET A 14 -5.18 9.58 3.58
N ARG A 15 -6.18 10.45 3.52
CA ARG A 15 -7.04 10.73 4.69
C ARG A 15 -7.94 9.53 4.94
N LEU A 16 -7.45 8.61 5.75
CA LEU A 16 -8.19 7.44 6.23
C LEU A 16 -8.87 7.80 7.55
N LEU A 17 -10.17 7.50 7.67
CA LEU A 17 -10.81 7.49 8.98
C LEU A 17 -10.15 6.42 9.85
N ALA A 18 -10.03 6.68 11.16
CA ALA A 18 -9.36 5.79 12.10
C ALA A 18 -9.95 4.37 12.07
N GLU A 19 -11.28 4.25 11.92
CA GLU A 19 -11.98 2.97 11.82
C GLU A 19 -11.59 2.19 10.57
N PHE A 20 -11.52 2.88 9.42
CA PHE A 20 -11.12 2.25 8.18
C PHE A 20 -9.66 1.79 8.23
N ARG A 21 -8.78 2.59 8.84
CA ARG A 21 -7.39 2.19 9.06
C ARG A 21 -7.29 0.94 9.96
N ALA A 22 -8.06 0.88 11.05
CA ALA A 22 -8.08 -0.28 11.93
C ALA A 22 -8.55 -1.55 11.19
N GLN A 23 -9.56 -1.44 10.33
CA GLN A 23 -9.99 -2.56 9.49
C GLN A 23 -8.89 -3.04 8.55
N LEU A 24 -8.18 -2.12 7.89
CA LEU A 24 -7.09 -2.49 6.98
C LEU A 24 -5.92 -3.14 7.74
N GLU A 25 -5.58 -2.65 8.94
CA GLU A 25 -4.55 -3.26 9.79
C GLU A 25 -4.95 -4.67 10.27
N GLU A 26 -6.22 -4.89 10.61
CA GLU A 26 -6.72 -6.22 10.97
C GLU A 26 -6.62 -7.20 9.79
N GLN A 27 -7.02 -6.79 8.59
CA GLN A 27 -6.92 -7.63 7.40
C GLN A 27 -5.46 -7.90 7.01
N ALA A 28 -4.59 -6.87 7.08
CA ALA A 28 -3.16 -7.04 6.86
C ALA A 28 -2.54 -8.05 7.85
N ARG A 29 -2.97 -8.00 9.12
CA ARG A 29 -2.53 -8.95 10.15
C ARG A 29 -3.07 -10.36 9.90
N LYS A 30 -4.31 -10.51 9.44
CA LYS A 30 -4.89 -11.81 9.03
C LYS A 30 -4.14 -12.44 7.86
N ASP A 31 -3.70 -11.60 6.93
CA ASP A 31 -2.88 -12.01 5.78
C ASP A 31 -1.40 -12.26 6.11
N GLY A 32 -0.96 -11.93 7.33
CA GLY A 32 0.42 -12.13 7.78
C GLY A 32 1.43 -11.13 7.22
N ASP A 33 0.98 -10.00 6.67
CA ASP A 33 1.85 -8.98 6.10
C ASP A 33 2.51 -8.12 7.18
N ALA A 34 3.81 -7.87 7.04
CA ALA A 34 4.62 -7.14 8.03
C ALA A 34 4.28 -5.64 8.13
N SER A 35 3.60 -5.07 7.14
CA SER A 35 3.21 -3.65 7.14
C SER A 35 1.96 -3.42 6.31
N LEU A 36 1.09 -2.55 6.81
CA LEU A 36 -0.11 -2.08 6.10
C LEU A 36 0.23 -1.59 4.68
N ALA A 37 1.36 -0.90 4.51
CA ALA A 37 1.79 -0.40 3.20
C ALA A 37 2.12 -1.54 2.21
N THR A 38 2.71 -2.64 2.69
CA THR A 38 3.02 -3.82 1.86
C THR A 38 1.75 -4.55 1.48
N TRP A 39 0.84 -4.74 2.44
CA TRP A 39 -0.46 -5.36 2.21
C TRP A 39 -1.29 -4.55 1.21
N ILE A 40 -1.41 -3.22 1.38
CA ILE A 40 -2.12 -2.34 0.44
C ILE A 40 -1.54 -2.47 -0.97
N LYS A 41 -0.21 -2.43 -1.13
CA LYS A 41 0.44 -2.63 -2.45
C LYS A 41 0.11 -4.00 -3.05
N ARG A 42 -0.03 -5.05 -2.23
CA ARG A 42 -0.40 -6.39 -2.70
C ARG A 42 -1.84 -6.43 -3.17
N ILE A 43 -2.78 -5.86 -2.40
CA ILE A 43 -4.20 -5.77 -2.77
C ILE A 43 -4.38 -4.95 -4.05
N LEU A 44 -3.73 -3.78 -4.16
CA LEU A 44 -3.79 -2.95 -5.36
C LEU A 44 -3.25 -3.69 -6.59
N ARG A 45 -2.13 -4.42 -6.47
CA ARG A 45 -1.60 -5.23 -7.57
C ARG A 45 -2.53 -6.37 -7.96
N LYS A 46 -3.22 -6.98 -7.00
CA LYS A 46 -4.21 -8.03 -7.25
C LYS A 46 -5.43 -7.45 -8.00
N GLU A 47 -5.98 -6.35 -7.52
CA GLU A 47 -7.10 -5.63 -8.14
C GLU A 47 -6.76 -5.19 -9.58
N LEU A 48 -5.55 -4.67 -9.82
CA LEU A 48 -5.09 -4.33 -11.18
C LEU A 48 -5.07 -5.56 -12.10
N ARG A 49 -4.55 -6.70 -11.62
CA ARG A 49 -4.52 -7.96 -12.38
C ARG A 49 -5.92 -8.49 -12.66
N GLU A 50 -6.85 -8.40 -11.71
CA GLU A 50 -8.25 -8.80 -11.89
C GLU A 50 -8.95 -7.94 -12.97
N ARG A 51 -8.52 -6.70 -13.14
CA ARG A 51 -8.97 -5.80 -14.21
C ARG A 51 -8.22 -5.98 -15.54
N GLY A 52 -7.30 -6.95 -15.62
CA GLY A 52 -6.47 -7.18 -16.80
C GLY A 52 -5.35 -6.16 -17.00
N ILE A 53 -5.03 -5.36 -15.99
CA ILE A 53 -3.97 -4.36 -16.03
C ILE A 53 -2.71 -4.95 -15.39
N GLU A 54 -1.62 -4.99 -16.15
CA GLU A 54 -0.32 -5.39 -15.60
C GLU A 54 0.19 -4.35 -14.61
N PRO A 55 0.43 -4.71 -13.33
CA PRO A 55 0.91 -3.77 -12.34
C PRO A 55 2.34 -3.36 -12.68
N LYS A 56 2.51 -2.10 -13.09
CA LYS A 56 3.83 -1.49 -13.32
C LYS A 56 4.35 -0.96 -11.98
N GLY A 57 5.18 -1.74 -11.30
CA GLY A 57 5.75 -1.38 -9.99
C GLY A 57 6.16 -2.55 -9.11
#